data_AF-A0A1S1RF74-F1
#
_entry.id   AF-A0A1S1RF74-F1
#
_cell.length_a   1.000
_cell.length_b   1.000
_cell.length_c   1.000
_cell.angle_alpha   90.00
_cell.angle_beta   90.00
_cell.angle_gamma   90.00
#
_symmetry.space_group_name_H-M   'P 1'
#
loop_
_entity.id
_entity.type
_entity.pdbx_description
1 polymer ?
#
loop_
_entity_poly.entity_id
_entity_poly.type
_entity_poly.pdbx_seq_one_letter_code
_entity_poly.pdbx_strand_id
1 'polypeptide(L)'
;MSDPELLELAFVRFPRRDAKYEVRCVGCKLNEPQFQERPTFFRELEAWPSLKVIALKRRNLLESFRSLIQARESGRWLAPSAHGPTPVPPRVKLSPADCESYFRSAEEFYGRIFASFSPEKIHEVYYEDLRDSPGECLAEIWDFLRVSPHPLSDCHLLQRQETRPLSEAVLNYDELRGHFQGTPYQAFFS
;
A
#
# COMPACT_ATOMS: atom_id res chain seq x y z
N MET A 1 -27.85 1.27 7.17
CA MET A 1 -26.80 2.25 7.46
C MET A 1 -25.97 2.37 6.20
N SER A 2 -25.91 3.56 5.62
CA SER A 2 -25.10 3.87 4.44
C SER A 2 -23.61 3.95 4.80
N ASP A 3 -22.74 3.88 3.80
CA ASP A 3 -21.29 3.97 4.00
C ASP A 3 -20.87 5.31 4.66
N PRO A 4 -21.45 6.48 4.32
CA PRO A 4 -21.23 7.72 5.07
C PRO A 4 -21.60 7.60 6.56
N GLU A 5 -22.74 6.99 6.89
CA GLU A 5 -23.17 6.80 8.28
C GLU A 5 -22.25 5.83 9.04
N LEU A 6 -21.75 4.78 8.37
CA LEU A 6 -20.78 3.84 8.93
C LEU A 6 -19.44 4.53 9.21
N LEU A 7 -18.96 5.37 8.27
CA LEU A 7 -17.72 6.13 8.43
C LEU A 7 -17.86 7.17 9.55
N GLU A 8 -18.98 7.88 9.63
CA GLU A 8 -19.25 8.81 10.74
C GLU A 8 -19.27 8.07 12.09
N LEU A 9 -19.94 6.92 12.15
CA LEU A 9 -19.97 6.10 13.37
C LEU A 9 -18.56 5.64 13.79
N ALA A 10 -17.78 5.11 12.84
CA ALA A 10 -16.47 4.53 13.10
C ALA A 10 -15.38 5.55 13.44
N PHE A 11 -15.49 6.78 12.91
CA PHE A 11 -14.41 7.75 12.99
C PHE A 11 -14.75 9.02 13.77
N VAL A 12 -16.04 9.36 13.90
CA VAL A 12 -16.51 10.50 14.69
C VAL A 12 -17.07 10.04 16.03
N ARG A 13 -17.84 8.94 16.04
CA ARG A 13 -18.64 8.53 17.20
C ARG A 13 -18.03 7.41 18.06
N PHE A 14 -17.00 6.69 17.62
CA PHE A 14 -16.46 5.55 18.41
C PHE A 14 -14.93 5.34 18.27
N PRO A 15 -14.20 5.00 19.35
CA PRO A 15 -14.53 5.15 20.77
C PRO A 15 -14.01 6.50 21.31
N ARG A 16 -14.90 7.39 21.77
CA ARG A 16 -14.50 8.47 22.68
C ARG A 16 -14.78 8.04 24.11
N ARG A 17 -13.75 7.61 24.85
CA ARG A 17 -13.83 7.48 26.31
C ARG A 17 -13.60 8.82 27.02
N ASP A 18 -12.83 9.74 26.43
CA ASP A 18 -12.47 11.00 27.09
C ASP A 18 -12.70 12.20 26.16
N ALA A 19 -13.48 13.20 26.61
CA ALA A 19 -13.86 14.40 25.86
C ALA A 19 -12.70 15.41 25.61
N LYS A 20 -11.44 14.99 25.73
CA LYS A 20 -10.26 15.87 25.73
C LYS A 20 -9.65 16.17 24.36
N TYR A 21 -10.12 15.53 23.28
CA TYR A 21 -9.55 15.70 21.94
C TYR A 21 -10.59 16.22 20.94
N GLU A 22 -10.32 17.39 20.36
CA GLU A 22 -11.04 17.89 19.19
C GLU A 22 -10.50 17.18 17.94
N VAL A 23 -11.18 16.11 17.49
CA VAL A 23 -10.80 15.39 16.27
C VAL A 23 -11.12 16.28 15.05
N ARG A 24 -10.09 16.83 14.42
CA ARG A 24 -10.22 17.70 13.23
C ARG A 24 -10.09 16.95 11.90
N CYS A 25 -9.38 15.82 11.92
CA CYS A 25 -9.11 15.02 10.73
C CYS A 25 -9.12 13.54 11.11
N VAL A 26 -9.47 12.69 10.15
CA VAL A 26 -9.46 11.24 10.27
C VAL A 26 -8.87 10.66 8.99
N GLY A 27 -8.01 9.66 9.12
CA GLY A 27 -7.50 8.86 8.01
C GLY A 27 -7.90 7.39 8.15
N CYS A 28 -7.96 6.69 7.03
CA CYS A 28 -8.09 5.24 6.96
C CYS A 28 -7.19 4.69 5.86
N LYS A 29 -6.94 3.38 5.87
CA LYS A 29 -6.22 2.68 4.81
C LYS A 29 -7.19 1.78 4.05
N LEU A 30 -7.14 1.89 2.72
CA LEU A 30 -7.90 1.06 1.80
C LEU A 30 -6.93 0.35 0.85
N ASN A 31 -7.19 -0.92 0.55
CA ASN A 31 -6.45 -1.72 -0.43
C ASN A 31 -7.37 -2.03 -1.63
N GLU A 32 -6.76 -2.25 -2.79
CA GLU A 32 -7.47 -2.51 -4.06
C GLU A 32 -8.63 -3.53 -3.95
N PRO A 33 -8.48 -4.71 -3.29
CA PRO A 33 -9.56 -5.69 -3.25
C PRO A 33 -10.84 -5.19 -2.58
N GLN A 34 -10.75 -4.21 -1.67
CA GLN A 34 -11.91 -3.65 -0.96
C GLN A 34 -12.81 -2.82 -1.91
N PHE A 35 -12.28 -2.35 -3.03
CA PHE A 35 -13.06 -1.64 -4.05
C PHE A 35 -13.83 -2.60 -4.98
N GLN A 36 -13.39 -3.86 -5.08
CA GLN A 36 -14.12 -4.88 -5.82
C GLN A 36 -15.40 -5.29 -5.07
N GLU A 37 -15.32 -5.37 -3.74
CA GLU A 37 -16.46 -5.66 -2.87
C GLU A 37 -17.50 -4.53 -2.86
N ARG A 38 -17.10 -3.29 -3.21
CA ARG A 38 -17.96 -2.10 -3.20
C ARG A 38 -17.78 -1.26 -4.47
N PRO A 39 -18.39 -1.64 -5.60
CA PRO A 39 -18.13 -1.00 -6.90
C PRO A 39 -18.43 0.50 -6.97
N THR A 40 -19.39 1.01 -6.17
CA THR A 40 -19.75 2.43 -6.12
C THR A 40 -18.81 3.28 -5.24
N PHE A 41 -18.04 2.63 -4.37
CA PHE A 41 -17.30 3.31 -3.31
C PHE A 41 -16.29 4.33 -3.83
N PHE A 42 -15.70 4.08 -4.99
CA PHE A 42 -14.77 5.02 -5.61
C PHE A 42 -15.42 6.38 -5.93
N ARG A 43 -16.65 6.34 -6.47
CA ARG A 43 -17.42 7.55 -6.80
C ARG A 43 -17.82 8.29 -5.53
N GLU A 44 -18.13 7.56 -4.46
CA GLU A 44 -18.46 8.15 -3.16
C GLU A 44 -17.26 8.88 -2.55
N LEU A 45 -16.05 8.29 -2.64
CA LEU A 45 -14.82 8.95 -2.21
C LEU A 45 -14.49 10.18 -3.06
N GLU A 46 -14.63 10.09 -4.39
CA GLU A 46 -14.40 11.21 -5.31
C GLU A 46 -15.30 12.42 -5.00
N ALA A 47 -16.57 12.15 -4.66
CA ALA A 47 -17.53 13.18 -4.30
C ALA A 47 -17.32 13.79 -2.91
N TRP A 48 -16.45 13.22 -2.06
CA TRP A 48 -16.31 13.65 -0.67
C TRP A 48 -15.60 15.02 -0.57
N PRO A 49 -16.26 16.07 -0.03
CA PRO A 49 -15.65 17.38 0.09
C PRO A 49 -14.48 17.35 1.07
N SER A 50 -13.30 17.76 0.62
CA SER A 50 -12.04 17.81 1.40
C SER A 50 -11.32 16.48 1.63
N LEU A 51 -11.72 15.39 0.95
CA LEU A 51 -10.91 14.18 0.96
C LEU A 51 -9.55 14.45 0.31
N LYS A 52 -8.49 14.01 1.00
CA LYS A 52 -7.12 13.95 0.48
C LYS A 52 -6.71 12.49 0.36
N VAL A 53 -6.10 12.15 -0.75
CA VAL A 53 -5.71 10.77 -1.10
C VAL A 53 -4.19 10.69 -1.11
N ILE A 54 -3.65 9.75 -0.33
CA ILE A 54 -2.24 9.37 -0.41
C ILE A 54 -2.18 8.04 -1.16
N ALA A 55 -1.63 8.07 -2.37
CA ALA A 55 -1.50 6.90 -3.23
C ALA A 55 -0.13 6.25 -3.03
N LEU A 56 -0.07 5.22 -2.18
CA LEU A 56 1.15 4.45 -1.93
C LEU A 56 1.36 3.39 -3.03
N LYS A 57 2.52 3.44 -3.71
CA LYS A 57 2.92 2.54 -4.79
C LYS A 57 4.22 1.81 -4.47
N ARG A 58 4.46 0.69 -5.16
CA ARG A 58 5.78 0.05 -5.23
C ARG A 58 6.30 0.18 -6.65
N ARG A 59 7.58 0.54 -6.81
CA ARG A 59 8.20 0.66 -8.14
C ARG A 59 8.31 -0.70 -8.81
N ASN A 60 8.61 -1.75 -8.03
CA ASN A 60 8.69 -3.10 -8.54
C ASN A 60 7.43 -3.92 -8.15
N LEU A 61 6.54 -4.15 -9.12
CA LEU A 61 5.31 -4.90 -8.89
C LEU A 61 5.55 -6.40 -8.67
N LEU A 62 6.65 -6.96 -9.18
CA LEU A 62 7.05 -8.34 -8.87
C LEU A 62 7.45 -8.48 -7.40
N GLU A 63 8.16 -7.50 -6.81
CA GLU A 63 8.41 -7.47 -5.37
C GLU A 63 7.12 -7.41 -4.56
N SER A 64 6.16 -6.59 -5.00
CA SER A 64 4.84 -6.49 -4.38
C SER A 64 4.07 -7.82 -4.44
N PHE A 65 4.04 -8.45 -5.60
CA PHE A 65 3.33 -9.72 -5.80
C PHE A 65 3.97 -10.86 -5.00
N ARG A 66 5.31 -10.99 -5.07
CA ARG A 66 6.07 -11.95 -4.26
C ARG A 66 5.75 -11.79 -2.77
N SER A 67 5.75 -10.55 -2.27
CA SER A 67 5.44 -10.25 -0.87
C SER A 67 4.01 -10.65 -0.49
N LEU A 68 3.05 -10.45 -1.39
CA LEU A 68 1.66 -10.86 -1.17
C LEU A 68 1.53 -12.39 -1.08
N ILE A 69 2.17 -13.13 -1.99
CA ILE A 69 2.12 -14.60 -1.99
C ILE A 69 2.81 -15.16 -0.73
N GLN A 70 3.99 -14.66 -0.37
CA GLN A 70 4.68 -15.06 0.87
C GLN A 70 3.82 -14.82 2.13
N ALA A 71 3.15 -13.66 2.21
CA ALA A 71 2.28 -13.35 3.34
C ALA A 71 1.07 -14.29 3.41
N ARG A 72 0.49 -14.65 2.25
CA ARG A 72 -0.62 -15.61 2.16
C ARG A 72 -0.19 -17.01 2.58
N GLU A 73 0.94 -17.49 2.07
CA GLU A 73 1.46 -18.84 2.39
C GLU A 73 1.88 -18.98 3.86
N SER A 74 2.50 -17.94 4.42
CA SER A 74 2.98 -17.95 5.81
C SER A 74 1.93 -17.54 6.84
N GLY A 75 0.82 -16.94 6.41
CA GLY A 75 -0.17 -16.29 7.28
C GLY A 75 0.36 -15.04 7.99
N ARG A 76 1.51 -14.48 7.57
CA ARG A 76 2.20 -13.38 8.26
C ARG A 76 2.33 -12.15 7.38
N TRP A 77 1.66 -11.09 7.80
CA TRP A 77 1.68 -9.80 7.09
C TRP A 77 2.72 -8.82 7.64
N LEU A 78 3.16 -9.01 8.89
CA LEU A 78 4.13 -8.15 9.58
C LEU A 78 5.30 -8.96 10.12
N ALA A 79 6.50 -8.37 10.10
CA ALA A 79 7.63 -8.91 10.86
C ALA A 79 7.37 -8.68 12.36
N PRO A 80 7.59 -9.68 13.25
CA PRO A 80 7.48 -9.47 14.69
C PRO A 80 8.44 -8.38 15.15
N SER A 81 7.94 -7.47 16.00
CA SER A 81 8.79 -6.45 16.64
C SER A 81 9.78 -7.10 17.62
N ALA A 82 11.07 -6.81 17.40
CA ALA A 82 12.22 -6.82 18.31
C ALA A 82 12.59 -8.06 19.16
N HIS A 83 11.75 -9.09 19.34
CA HIS A 83 12.06 -10.19 20.26
C HIS A 83 11.88 -11.57 19.62
N GLY A 84 12.84 -11.95 18.77
CA GLY A 84 13.02 -13.30 18.22
C GLY A 84 13.60 -13.29 16.79
N PRO A 85 14.25 -14.37 16.33
CA PRO A 85 14.70 -14.45 14.95
C PRO A 85 13.48 -14.33 14.02
N THR A 86 13.49 -13.32 13.13
CA THR A 86 12.44 -13.17 12.12
C THR A 86 12.47 -14.41 11.22
N PRO A 87 11.37 -15.17 11.14
CA PRO A 87 11.33 -16.35 10.30
C PRO A 87 11.51 -15.94 8.84
N VAL A 88 12.48 -16.53 8.17
CA VAL A 88 12.75 -16.28 6.76
C VAL A 88 11.50 -16.65 5.96
N PRO A 89 10.94 -15.74 5.14
CA PRO A 89 9.78 -16.04 4.31
C PRO A 89 10.03 -17.23 3.38
N PRO A 90 9.01 -18.01 3.00
CA PRO A 90 9.18 -19.10 2.04
C PRO A 90 9.61 -18.55 0.68
N ARG A 91 10.38 -19.34 -0.07
CA ARG A 91 10.59 -19.06 -1.49
C ARG A 91 9.31 -19.42 -2.23
N VAL A 92 8.91 -18.61 -3.20
CA VAL A 92 7.63 -18.78 -3.91
C VAL A 92 7.88 -19.12 -5.37
N LYS A 93 6.99 -19.93 -5.95
CA LYS A 93 6.92 -20.12 -7.40
C LYS A 93 5.75 -19.30 -7.91
N LEU A 94 5.97 -18.46 -8.92
CA LEU A 94 4.94 -17.58 -9.48
C LEU A 94 4.65 -17.97 -10.92
N SER A 95 3.38 -17.98 -11.32
CA SER A 95 3.03 -18.24 -12.71
C SER A 95 3.13 -16.95 -13.55
N PRO A 96 3.51 -17.02 -14.83
CA PRO A 96 3.51 -15.85 -15.70
C PRO A 96 2.13 -15.17 -15.79
N ALA A 97 1.06 -15.96 -15.89
CA ALA A 97 -0.31 -15.46 -15.99
C ALA A 97 -0.76 -14.70 -14.74
N ASP A 98 -0.41 -15.19 -13.54
CA ASP A 98 -0.74 -14.48 -12.29
C ASP A 98 0.07 -13.19 -12.14
N CYS A 99 1.35 -13.20 -12.54
CA CYS A 99 2.18 -12.00 -12.59
C CYS A 99 1.55 -10.95 -13.51
N GLU A 100 1.20 -11.30 -14.75
CA GLU A 100 0.54 -10.40 -15.71
C GLU A 100 -0.77 -9.83 -15.16
N SER A 101 -1.60 -10.71 -14.58
CA SER A 101 -2.87 -10.32 -13.99
C SER A 101 -2.68 -9.33 -12.85
N TYR A 102 -1.70 -9.57 -11.97
CA TYR A 102 -1.38 -8.68 -10.86
C TYR A 102 -0.82 -7.34 -11.35
N PHE A 103 0.12 -7.35 -12.30
CA PHE A 103 0.72 -6.13 -12.83
C PHE A 103 -0.33 -5.23 -13.48
N ARG A 104 -1.14 -5.80 -14.36
CA ARG A 104 -2.24 -5.08 -15.03
C ARG A 104 -3.24 -4.54 -14.01
N SER A 105 -3.69 -5.36 -13.05
CA SER A 105 -4.66 -4.93 -12.03
C SER A 105 -4.11 -3.76 -11.20
N ALA A 106 -2.82 -3.79 -10.85
CA ALA A 106 -2.18 -2.70 -10.12
C ALA A 106 -2.11 -1.42 -10.96
N GLU A 107 -1.69 -1.51 -12.22
CA GLU A 107 -1.63 -0.37 -13.15
C GLU A 107 -3.01 0.23 -13.40
N GLU A 108 -4.02 -0.59 -13.65
CA GLU A 108 -5.41 -0.16 -13.82
C GLU A 108 -5.95 0.52 -12.55
N PHE A 109 -5.66 -0.03 -11.37
CA PHE A 109 -6.08 0.56 -10.11
C PHE A 109 -5.45 1.93 -9.88
N TYR A 110 -4.13 2.06 -10.05
CA TYR A 110 -3.48 3.37 -9.90
C TYR A 110 -3.92 4.34 -10.98
N GLY A 111 -4.06 3.90 -12.24
CA GLY A 111 -4.60 4.71 -13.32
C GLY A 111 -5.98 5.28 -12.99
N ARG A 112 -6.86 4.46 -12.39
CA ARG A 112 -8.18 4.89 -11.92
C ARG A 112 -8.08 5.94 -10.80
N ILE A 113 -7.17 5.76 -9.83
CA ILE A 113 -6.94 6.76 -8.77
C ILE A 113 -6.51 8.10 -9.37
N PHE A 114 -5.48 8.12 -10.20
CA PHE A 114 -4.98 9.38 -10.78
C PHE A 114 -5.96 10.02 -11.78
N ALA A 115 -6.88 9.24 -12.36
CA ALA A 115 -7.92 9.76 -13.24
C ALA A 115 -9.12 10.39 -12.49
N SER A 116 -9.45 9.91 -11.29
CA SER A 116 -10.64 10.38 -10.55
C SER A 116 -10.36 11.51 -9.58
N PHE A 117 -9.14 11.63 -9.05
CA PHE A 117 -8.81 12.68 -8.09
C PHE A 117 -8.04 13.80 -8.78
N SER A 118 -8.42 15.04 -8.50
CA SER A 118 -7.69 16.20 -9.01
C SER A 118 -6.28 16.25 -8.40
N PRO A 119 -5.27 16.79 -9.13
CA PRO A 119 -3.88 16.81 -8.67
C PRO A 119 -3.67 17.42 -7.28
N GLU A 120 -4.49 18.38 -6.87
CA GLU A 120 -4.41 19.00 -5.55
C GLU A 120 -5.00 18.15 -4.40
N LYS A 121 -5.73 17.08 -4.72
CA LYS A 121 -6.33 16.14 -3.75
C LYS A 121 -5.57 14.83 -3.65
N ILE A 122 -4.53 14.62 -4.45
CA ILE A 122 -3.76 13.38 -4.48
C ILE A 122 -2.27 13.63 -4.31
N HIS A 123 -1.64 12.81 -3.49
CA HIS A 123 -0.20 12.79 -3.30
C HIS A 123 0.32 11.37 -3.52
N GLU A 124 1.19 11.20 -4.50
CA GLU A 124 1.84 9.92 -4.81
C GLU A 124 3.03 9.71 -3.88
N VAL A 125 3.14 8.50 -3.33
CA VAL A 125 4.27 8.11 -2.48
C VAL A 125 4.76 6.74 -2.95
N TYR A 126 6.06 6.61 -3.16
CA TYR A 126 6.67 5.30 -3.37
C TYR A 126 7.09 4.68 -2.05
N TYR A 127 6.80 3.40 -1.89
CA TYR A 127 7.20 2.61 -0.74
C TYR A 127 8.71 2.64 -0.50
N GLU A 128 9.49 2.61 -1.58
CA GLU A 128 10.94 2.66 -1.52
C GLU A 128 11.43 4.00 -0.97
N ASP A 129 10.82 5.13 -1.36
CA ASP A 129 11.18 6.45 -0.82
C ASP A 129 10.77 6.56 0.64
N LEU A 130 9.55 6.10 0.98
CA LEU A 130 9.08 6.09 2.35
C LEU A 130 9.97 5.22 3.27
N ARG A 131 10.59 4.19 2.72
CA ARG A 131 11.53 3.31 3.43
C ARG A 131 12.92 3.94 3.55
N ASP A 132 13.45 4.48 2.46
CA ASP A 132 14.84 4.92 2.34
C ASP A 132 15.04 6.35 2.84
N SER A 133 13.99 7.17 2.79
CA SER A 133 13.99 8.58 3.19
C SER A 133 12.67 8.97 3.88
N PRO A 134 12.29 8.28 4.98
CA PRO A 134 11.00 8.46 5.64
C PRO A 134 10.76 9.91 6.08
N GLY A 135 11.79 10.62 6.54
CA GLY A 135 11.65 12.00 6.99
C GLY A 135 11.21 12.96 5.88
N GLU A 136 11.76 12.80 4.67
CA GLU A 136 11.42 13.61 3.50
C GLU A 136 9.99 13.30 3.04
N CYS A 137 9.66 12.03 2.86
CA CYS A 137 8.30 11.63 2.47
C CYS A 137 7.25 12.07 3.48
N LEU A 138 7.52 11.96 4.77
CA LEU A 138 6.57 12.40 5.81
C LEU A 138 6.42 13.91 5.83
N ALA A 139 7.49 14.68 5.61
CA ALA A 139 7.41 16.12 5.50
C ALA A 139 6.50 16.56 4.34
N GLU A 140 6.65 15.93 3.17
CA GLU A 140 5.77 16.16 2.01
C GLU A 140 4.31 15.78 2.30
N ILE A 141 4.09 14.63 2.96
CA ILE A 141 2.75 14.21 3.37
C ILE A 141 2.13 15.21 4.34
N TRP A 142 2.88 15.73 5.33
CA TRP A 142 2.36 16.72 6.29
C TRP A 142 1.98 18.04 5.62
N ASP A 143 2.82 18.52 4.71
CA ASP A 143 2.53 19.72 3.91
C ASP A 143 1.29 19.51 3.03
N PHE A 144 1.23 18.38 2.30
CA PHE A 144 0.08 18.00 1.51
C PHE A 144 -1.20 17.94 2.34
N LEU A 145 -1.15 17.33 3.53
CA LEU A 145 -2.28 17.25 4.46
C LEU A 145 -2.61 18.60 5.11
N ARG A 146 -1.69 19.57 5.10
CA ARG A 146 -1.78 20.88 5.79
C ARG A 146 -1.99 20.72 7.29
N VAL A 147 -1.25 19.79 7.88
CA VAL A 147 -1.26 19.54 9.32
C VAL A 147 0.13 19.78 9.89
N SER A 148 0.20 20.18 11.16
CA SER A 148 1.49 20.31 11.84
C SER A 148 2.20 18.95 11.89
N PRO A 149 3.49 18.89 11.52
CA PRO A 149 4.27 17.66 11.65
C PRO A 149 4.18 17.12 13.08
N HIS A 150 3.84 15.83 13.21
CA HIS A 150 3.82 15.17 14.49
C HIS A 150 5.05 14.25 14.61
N PRO A 151 5.81 14.32 15.72
CA PRO A 151 6.91 13.38 15.92
C PRO A 151 6.35 11.95 15.94
N LEU A 152 6.84 11.11 15.03
CA LEU A 152 6.55 9.68 15.04
C LEU A 152 7.41 9.03 16.14
N SER A 153 7.06 9.29 17.40
CA SER A 153 7.68 8.58 18.52
C SER A 153 7.37 7.10 18.38
N ASP A 154 8.40 6.26 18.28
CA ASP A 154 8.30 4.80 18.34
C ASP A 154 7.54 4.09 17.20
N CYS A 155 7.39 4.74 16.04
CA CYS A 155 7.09 3.98 14.82
C CYS A 155 8.32 3.12 14.49
N HIS A 156 8.39 1.91 15.06
CA HIS A 156 9.21 0.84 14.51
C HIS A 156 8.83 0.72 13.04
N LEU A 157 9.64 1.31 12.16
CA LEU A 157 9.47 1.19 10.72
C LEU A 157 9.40 -0.30 10.44
N LEU A 158 8.21 -0.77 10.07
CA LEU A 158 7.95 -2.18 9.84
C LEU A 158 9.01 -2.69 8.87
N GLN A 159 9.86 -3.59 9.35
CA GLN A 159 10.96 -4.09 8.55
C GLN A 159 10.45 -5.02 7.46
N ARG A 160 11.13 -5.00 6.31
CA ARG A 160 10.84 -5.92 5.21
C ARG A 160 11.08 -7.34 5.71
N GLN A 161 10.08 -8.22 5.57
CA GLN A 161 10.22 -9.62 6.01
C GLN A 161 11.26 -10.37 5.18
N GLU A 162 11.31 -10.06 3.88
CA GLU A 162 12.18 -10.72 2.92
C GLU A 162 13.36 -9.83 2.58
N THR A 163 14.58 -10.27 2.83
CA THR A 163 15.79 -9.49 2.53
C THR A 163 16.51 -9.97 1.28
N ARG A 164 16.21 -11.18 0.79
CA ARG A 164 16.84 -11.75 -0.40
C ARG A 164 16.43 -11.01 -1.68
N PRO A 165 17.31 -10.96 -2.69
CA PRO A 165 16.95 -10.49 -4.01
C PRO A 165 15.86 -11.37 -4.63
N LEU A 166 15.13 -10.83 -5.61
CA LEU A 166 14.06 -11.55 -6.30
C LEU A 166 14.53 -12.87 -6.94
N SER A 167 15.75 -12.89 -7.50
CA SER A 167 16.38 -14.08 -8.08
C SER A 167 16.54 -15.24 -7.11
N GLU A 168 16.65 -14.94 -5.81
CA GLU A 168 16.77 -15.96 -4.77
C GLU A 168 15.40 -16.30 -4.16
N ALA A 169 14.53 -15.32 -3.97
CA ALA A 169 13.23 -15.50 -3.32
C ALA A 169 12.17 -16.14 -4.24
N VAL A 170 12.30 -15.98 -5.56
CA VAL A 170 11.39 -16.56 -6.56
C VAL A 170 12.05 -17.79 -7.19
N LEU A 171 11.43 -18.95 -7.02
CA LEU A 171 11.99 -20.25 -7.44
C LEU A 171 12.24 -20.34 -8.95
N ASN A 172 11.37 -19.71 -9.75
CA ASN A 172 11.42 -19.71 -11.20
C ASN A 172 11.71 -18.32 -11.79
N TYR A 173 12.58 -17.55 -11.13
CA TYR A 173 12.92 -16.19 -11.54
C TYR A 173 13.41 -16.08 -12.99
N ASP A 174 14.34 -16.95 -13.40
CA ASP A 174 14.92 -16.90 -14.75
C ASP A 174 13.90 -17.25 -15.85
N GLU A 175 12.98 -18.18 -15.55
CA GLU A 175 11.85 -18.52 -16.44
C GLU A 175 10.95 -17.30 -16.65
N LEU A 176 10.57 -16.62 -15.56
CA LEU A 176 9.75 -15.41 -15.62
C LEU A 176 10.48 -14.27 -16.34
N ARG A 177 11.76 -14.06 -16.04
CA ARG A 177 12.59 -13.06 -16.72
C ARG A 177 12.63 -13.28 -18.23
N GLY A 178 12.75 -14.54 -18.66
CA GLY A 178 12.68 -14.91 -20.08
C GLY A 178 11.29 -14.66 -20.68
N HIS A 179 10.23 -15.03 -19.98
CA HIS A 179 8.84 -14.81 -20.42
C HIS A 179 8.52 -13.33 -20.63
N PHE A 180 8.94 -12.47 -19.71
CA PHE A 180 8.66 -11.03 -19.76
C PHE A 180 9.65 -10.22 -20.60
N GLN A 181 10.64 -10.86 -21.22
CA GLN A 181 11.60 -10.18 -22.08
C GLN A 181 10.90 -9.52 -23.27
N GLY A 182 11.21 -8.25 -23.53
CA GLY A 182 10.58 -7.46 -24.59
C GLY A 182 9.19 -6.91 -24.24
N THR A 183 8.68 -7.20 -23.04
CA THR A 183 7.41 -6.63 -22.54
C THR A 183 7.65 -5.39 -21.68
N PRO A 184 6.63 -4.54 -21.44
CA PRO A 184 6.74 -3.44 -20.49
C PRO A 184 7.15 -3.88 -19.08
N TYR A 185 6.80 -5.10 -18.68
CA TYR A 185 7.07 -5.65 -17.35
C TYR A 185 8.50 -6.20 -17.19
N GLN A 186 9.32 -6.19 -18.25
CA GLN A 186 10.73 -6.58 -18.17
C GLN A 186 11.49 -5.81 -17.09
N ALA A 187 11.13 -4.54 -16.85
CA ALA A 187 11.77 -3.68 -15.85
C ALA A 187 11.64 -4.20 -14.41
N PHE A 188 10.75 -5.15 -14.12
CA PHE A 188 10.65 -5.75 -12.79
C PHE A 188 11.69 -6.85 -12.52
N PHE A 189 12.46 -7.24 -13.54
CA PHE A 189 13.47 -8.31 -13.50
C PHE A 189 14.92 -7.81 -13.69
N SER A 190 15.13 -6.49 -13.60
CA SER A 190 16.45 -5.85 -13.65
C SER A 190 17.13 -5.77 -12.29
#